data_AF-A0A843SEF4-F1
#
_entry.id   AF-A0A843SEF4-F1
#
_cell.length_a   1.000
_cell.length_b   1.000
_cell.length_c   1.000
_cell.angle_alpha   90.00
_cell.angle_beta   90.00
_cell.angle_gamma   90.00
#
_symmetry.space_group_name_H-M   'P 1'
#
loop_
_entity.id
_entity.type
_entity.pdbx_description
1 polymer ?
#
loop_
_entity_poly.entity_id
_entity_poly.type
_entity_poly.pdbx_seq_one_letter_code
_entity_poly.pdbx_strand_id
1 'polypeptide(L)'
;MSSTVLSRLLVLLALLAENAQSAAPTALHEPVFGLRYELAKTHFNVLPDDEIRKCPTLADDERMQSRTWIYAAALDGNRQYYVIGGYSIRSAPRPPNFPKYEINRYGTVIEIDGSECIVFGPAREVFDARFFDEIPQPVLEALADNLSATLTQAFGGRDRLQREFRRQKIPLMHLSPELGKAFAGDK
;
A
#
# COMPACT_ATOMS: atom_id res chain seq x y z
N MET A 1 -69.06 -3.73 -21.95
CA MET A 1 -67.83 -3.23 -22.59
C MET A 1 -67.04 -2.43 -21.57
N SER A 2 -65.75 -2.76 -21.44
CA SER A 2 -64.64 -1.92 -20.96
C SER A 2 -64.66 -1.37 -19.52
N SER A 3 -64.06 -2.11 -18.58
CA SER A 3 -63.17 -1.54 -17.56
C SER A 3 -62.57 -2.68 -16.74
N THR A 4 -61.23 -2.67 -16.60
CA THR A 4 -60.37 -3.42 -15.65
C THR A 4 -59.22 -4.17 -16.32
N VAL A 5 -58.49 -3.53 -17.23
CA VAL A 5 -57.20 -4.08 -17.71
C VAL A 5 -56.16 -2.97 -17.76
N LEU A 6 -55.88 -2.32 -16.63
CA LEU A 6 -54.82 -1.30 -16.57
C LEU A 6 -54.18 -1.13 -15.19
N SER A 7 -54.40 -2.05 -14.24
CA SER A 7 -53.95 -1.88 -12.84
C SER A 7 -52.97 -2.97 -12.35
N ARG A 8 -52.35 -3.74 -13.25
CA ARG A 8 -51.42 -4.83 -12.87
C ARG A 8 -50.03 -4.78 -13.51
N LEU A 9 -49.62 -3.65 -14.08
CA LEU A 9 -48.33 -3.53 -14.77
C LEU A 9 -47.31 -2.59 -14.11
N LEU A 10 -47.52 -2.18 -12.86
CA LEU A 10 -46.68 -1.15 -12.19
C LEU A 10 -45.91 -1.64 -10.94
N VAL A 11 -45.97 -2.92 -10.58
CA VAL A 11 -45.38 -3.41 -9.30
C VAL A 11 -44.11 -4.25 -9.48
N LEU A 12 -43.60 -4.42 -10.71
CA LEU A 12 -42.43 -5.28 -10.98
C LEU A 12 -41.11 -4.54 -11.27
N LEU A 13 -41.04 -3.23 -11.05
CA LEU A 13 -39.82 -2.42 -11.30
C LEU A 13 -39.02 -2.01 -10.04
N ALA A 14 -39.39 -2.48 -8.84
CA ALA A 14 -38.83 -1.95 -7.59
C ALA A 14 -37.78 -2.84 -6.87
N LEU A 15 -37.25 -3.90 -7.50
CA LEU A 15 -36.37 -4.87 -6.79
C LEU A 15 -34.93 -4.98 -7.30
N LEU A 16 -34.49 -4.14 -8.23
CA LEU A 16 -33.07 -4.05 -8.59
C LEU A 16 -32.39 -2.91 -7.82
N ALA A 17 -32.50 -2.95 -6.49
CA ALA A 17 -31.49 -2.32 -5.66
C ALA A 17 -30.29 -3.28 -5.67
N GLU A 18 -29.45 -3.17 -6.70
CA GLU A 18 -28.10 -3.73 -6.64
C GLU A 18 -27.44 -3.12 -5.41
N ASN A 19 -27.27 -3.95 -4.37
CA ASN A 19 -26.31 -3.68 -3.32
C ASN A 19 -24.97 -3.55 -4.04
N ALA A 20 -24.55 -2.32 -4.31
CA ALA A 20 -23.22 -1.99 -4.79
C ALA A 20 -22.24 -2.30 -3.65
N GLN A 21 -22.02 -3.59 -3.41
CA GLN A 21 -20.97 -4.07 -2.56
C GLN A 21 -19.68 -3.58 -3.21
N SER A 22 -19.01 -2.62 -2.55
CA SER A 22 -17.74 -2.09 -3.03
C SER A 22 -16.82 -3.25 -3.42
N ALA A 23 -16.27 -3.23 -4.63
CA ALA A 23 -15.33 -4.23 -5.11
C ALA A 23 -13.96 -4.00 -4.46
N ALA A 24 -13.18 -5.07 -4.28
CA ALA A 24 -11.81 -4.94 -3.78
C ALA A 24 -10.96 -4.05 -4.71
N PRO A 25 -9.96 -3.33 -4.17
CA PRO A 25 -9.05 -2.55 -5.00
C PRO A 25 -8.38 -3.44 -6.05
N THR A 26 -8.39 -3.00 -7.31
CA THR A 26 -7.66 -3.67 -8.40
C THR A 26 -6.25 -3.14 -8.57
N ALA A 27 -5.95 -2.00 -7.93
CA ALA A 27 -4.68 -1.31 -8.04
C ALA A 27 -4.38 -0.52 -6.76
N LEU A 28 -3.09 -0.46 -6.41
CA LEU A 28 -2.55 0.23 -5.25
C LEU A 28 -1.47 1.24 -5.67
N HIS A 29 -0.87 1.88 -4.69
CA HIS A 29 0.28 2.77 -4.85
C HIS A 29 1.43 2.24 -4.02
N GLU A 30 2.62 2.21 -4.63
CA GLU A 30 3.88 2.06 -3.92
C GLU A 30 4.08 3.29 -3.01
N PRO A 31 4.42 3.11 -1.73
CA PRO A 31 4.27 4.15 -0.71
C PRO A 31 5.33 5.27 -0.73
N VAL A 32 6.49 5.06 -1.33
CA VAL A 32 7.58 6.07 -1.35
C VAL A 32 7.42 7.06 -2.52
N PHE A 33 7.15 6.56 -3.72
CA PHE A 33 7.02 7.37 -4.92
C PHE A 33 5.57 7.59 -5.36
N GLY A 34 4.62 6.89 -4.72
CA GLY A 34 3.21 6.92 -5.12
C GLY A 34 2.95 6.18 -6.44
N LEU A 35 3.84 5.27 -6.85
CA LEU A 35 3.75 4.58 -8.13
C LEU A 35 2.53 3.64 -8.17
N ARG A 36 1.57 3.93 -9.03
CA ARG A 36 0.36 3.13 -9.17
C ARG A 36 0.67 1.82 -9.90
N TYR A 37 0.13 0.72 -9.39
CA TYR A 37 0.29 -0.60 -10.02
C TYR A 37 -0.98 -1.45 -9.88
N GLU A 38 -1.17 -2.39 -10.81
CA GLU A 38 -2.28 -3.34 -10.77
C GLU A 38 -1.89 -4.58 -9.95
N LEU A 39 -2.71 -4.94 -8.96
CA LEU A 39 -2.44 -6.07 -8.06
C LEU A 39 -2.34 -7.41 -8.79
N ALA A 40 -3.06 -7.56 -9.91
CA ALA A 40 -3.05 -8.79 -10.70
C ALA A 40 -1.78 -8.97 -11.57
N LYS A 41 -0.98 -7.92 -11.74
CA LYS A 41 0.19 -7.91 -12.66
C LYS A 41 1.52 -7.68 -11.95
N THR A 42 1.48 -7.12 -10.75
CA THR A 42 2.67 -6.71 -9.99
C THR A 42 2.63 -7.42 -8.65
N HIS A 43 3.68 -8.19 -8.37
CA HIS A 43 3.76 -9.02 -7.18
C HIS A 43 4.80 -8.47 -6.20
N PHE A 44 4.37 -8.28 -4.96
CA PHE A 44 5.21 -7.95 -3.82
C PHE A 44 5.03 -9.05 -2.76
N ASN A 45 6.00 -9.18 -1.87
CA ASN A 45 5.88 -10.11 -0.74
C ASN A 45 4.85 -9.56 0.24
N VAL A 46 4.00 -10.45 0.77
CA VAL A 46 3.05 -10.11 1.83
C VAL A 46 3.81 -10.02 3.15
N LEU A 47 3.46 -9.05 4.00
CA LEU A 47 3.98 -8.99 5.36
C LEU A 47 3.41 -10.18 6.16
N PRO A 48 4.25 -11.05 6.74
CA PRO A 48 3.76 -12.20 7.49
C PRO A 48 2.87 -11.81 8.68
N ASP A 49 1.85 -12.63 8.97
CA ASP A 49 0.88 -12.36 10.03
C ASP A 49 1.50 -12.35 11.44
N ASP A 50 2.59 -13.10 11.64
CA ASP A 50 3.38 -13.07 12.86
C ASP A 50 4.18 -11.77 13.02
N GLU A 51 4.64 -11.16 11.93
CA GLU A 51 5.30 -9.85 11.98
C GLU A 51 4.32 -8.73 12.29
N ILE A 52 3.17 -8.66 11.59
CA ILE A 52 2.20 -7.58 11.81
C ILE A 52 1.59 -7.61 13.22
N ARG A 53 1.46 -8.80 13.84
CA ARG A 53 0.97 -8.95 15.22
C ARG A 53 1.91 -8.35 16.27
N LYS A 54 3.20 -8.18 15.95
CA LYS A 54 4.15 -7.46 16.81
C LYS A 54 3.91 -5.96 16.81
N CYS A 55 3.09 -5.45 15.89
CA CYS A 55 2.72 -4.04 15.75
C CYS A 55 1.25 -3.80 16.14
N PRO A 56 0.90 -3.59 17.43
CA PRO A 56 -0.48 -3.46 17.87
C PRO A 56 -1.27 -2.35 17.16
N THR A 57 -0.60 -1.29 16.70
CA THR A 57 -1.22 -0.17 15.98
C THR A 57 -1.60 -0.52 14.54
N LEU A 58 -1.06 -1.61 13.98
CA LEU A 58 -1.28 -2.08 12.62
C LEU A 58 -1.95 -3.46 12.56
N ALA A 59 -2.03 -4.15 13.69
CA ALA A 59 -2.59 -5.49 13.79
C ALA A 59 -4.10 -5.48 13.50
N ASP A 60 -4.55 -6.54 12.85
CA ASP A 60 -5.96 -6.75 12.54
C ASP A 60 -6.80 -6.95 13.81
N ASP A 61 -8.03 -6.46 13.78
CA ASP A 61 -9.02 -6.64 14.84
C ASP A 61 -10.39 -7.08 14.27
N GLU A 62 -11.41 -7.19 15.14
CA GLU A 62 -12.75 -7.62 14.73
C GLU A 62 -13.40 -6.66 13.71
N ARG A 63 -12.96 -5.41 13.66
CA ARG A 63 -13.53 -4.33 12.85
C ARG A 63 -12.77 -4.11 11.56
N MET A 64 -11.48 -4.41 11.54
CA MET A 64 -10.57 -4.09 10.44
C MET A 64 -9.57 -5.22 10.21
N GLN A 65 -9.51 -5.68 8.95
CA GLN A 65 -8.48 -6.60 8.47
C GLN A 65 -7.60 -5.92 7.43
N SER A 66 -6.33 -6.27 7.37
CA SER A 66 -5.36 -5.63 6.50
C SER A 66 -4.82 -6.61 5.46
N ARG A 67 -4.48 -6.05 4.30
CA ARG A 67 -3.64 -6.72 3.31
C ARG A 67 -2.45 -5.82 3.10
N THR A 68 -1.30 -6.29 3.58
CA THR A 68 -0.07 -5.50 3.68
C THR A 68 1.04 -6.18 2.90
N TRP A 69 1.76 -5.40 2.12
CA TRP A 69 2.90 -5.84 1.33
C TRP A 69 4.17 -5.15 1.80
N ILE A 70 5.29 -5.85 1.64
CA ILE A 70 6.63 -5.35 1.86
C ILE A 70 7.16 -4.79 0.54
N TYR A 71 7.54 -3.51 0.55
CA TYR A 71 8.16 -2.81 -0.58
C TYR A 71 9.66 -2.70 -0.42
N ALA A 72 10.15 -2.67 0.81
CA ALA A 72 11.58 -2.77 1.12
C ALA A 72 11.80 -3.41 2.49
N ALA A 73 12.96 -4.02 2.67
CA ALA A 73 13.40 -4.60 3.94
C ALA A 73 14.90 -4.35 4.17
N ALA A 74 15.29 -4.13 5.42
CA ALA A 74 16.68 -4.02 5.86
C ALA A 74 16.85 -4.63 7.25
N LEU A 75 18.07 -5.06 7.57
CA LEU A 75 18.42 -5.66 8.87
C LEU A 75 19.57 -4.87 9.49
N ASP A 76 19.49 -4.59 10.78
CA ASP A 76 20.58 -4.02 11.58
C ASP A 76 20.68 -4.74 12.93
N GLY A 77 21.65 -5.65 13.02
CA GLY A 77 21.73 -6.59 14.14
C GLY A 77 20.50 -7.50 14.17
N ASN A 78 19.73 -7.43 15.26
CA ASN A 78 18.47 -8.18 15.42
C ASN A 78 17.23 -7.38 14.98
N ARG A 79 17.40 -6.10 14.62
CA ARG A 79 16.31 -5.20 14.27
C ARG A 79 15.99 -5.30 12.80
N GLN A 80 14.74 -5.57 12.50
CA GLN A 80 14.23 -5.75 11.15
C GLN A 80 13.37 -4.55 10.76
N TYR A 81 13.73 -3.90 9.67
CA TYR A 81 13.04 -2.73 9.15
C TYR A 81 12.27 -3.09 7.90
N TYR A 82 11.07 -2.52 7.74
CA TYR A 82 10.25 -2.68 6.56
C TYR A 82 9.65 -1.36 6.09
N VAL A 83 9.62 -1.18 4.78
CA VAL A 83 8.69 -0.24 4.13
C VAL A 83 7.46 -1.04 3.73
N ILE A 84 6.31 -0.71 4.29
CA ILE A 84 5.06 -1.44 4.06
C ILE A 84 3.94 -0.54 3.57
N GLY A 85 2.96 -1.13 2.92
CA GLY A 85 1.74 -0.45 2.45
C GLY A 85 0.70 -1.46 1.99
N GLY A 86 -0.51 -0.99 1.67
CA GLY A 86 -1.59 -1.90 1.35
C GLY A 86 -2.97 -1.28 1.45
N TYR A 87 -3.94 -2.07 1.88
CA TYR A 87 -5.29 -1.59 2.17
C TYR A 87 -5.92 -2.34 3.34
N SER A 88 -6.86 -1.70 4.00
CA SER A 88 -7.68 -2.31 5.04
C SER A 88 -9.10 -2.59 4.55
N ILE A 89 -9.74 -3.53 5.22
CA ILE A 89 -11.07 -4.08 4.93
C ILE A 89 -11.89 -3.91 6.20
N ARG A 90 -12.96 -3.13 6.12
CA ARG A 90 -13.87 -2.90 7.24
C ARG A 90 -14.93 -4.01 7.28
N SER A 91 -15.05 -4.68 8.43
CA SER A 91 -16.04 -5.76 8.63
C SER A 91 -17.48 -5.25 8.59
N ALA A 92 -17.72 -4.05 9.14
CA ALA A 92 -19.04 -3.41 9.21
C ALA A 92 -18.93 -1.88 9.01
N PRO A 93 -18.79 -1.38 7.77
CA PRO A 93 -18.70 0.05 7.51
C PRO A 93 -19.94 0.79 8.02
N ARG A 94 -19.74 1.86 8.79
CA ARG A 94 -20.79 2.74 9.30
C ARG A 94 -20.37 4.19 9.09
N PRO A 95 -21.22 5.05 8.50
CA PRO A 95 -22.56 4.79 7.92
C PRO A 95 -22.56 3.81 6.72
N PRO A 96 -23.71 3.32 6.23
CA PRO A 96 -23.77 2.29 5.17
C PRO A 96 -23.10 2.65 3.84
N ASN A 97 -22.91 3.95 3.57
CA ASN A 97 -22.20 4.48 2.41
C ASN A 97 -20.70 4.66 2.65
N PHE A 98 -20.18 4.30 3.83
CA PHE A 98 -18.76 4.37 4.11
C PHE A 98 -18.02 3.27 3.33
N PRO A 99 -16.85 3.57 2.71
CA PRO A 99 -16.14 2.58 1.91
C PRO A 99 -15.78 1.33 2.70
N LYS A 100 -16.00 0.15 2.11
CA LYS A 100 -15.55 -1.13 2.69
C LYS A 100 -14.02 -1.23 2.72
N TYR A 101 -13.36 -0.71 1.70
CA TYR A 101 -11.91 -0.75 1.56
C TYR A 101 -11.30 0.63 1.73
N GLU A 102 -10.16 0.69 2.40
CA GLU A 102 -9.38 1.90 2.58
C GLU A 102 -7.95 1.65 2.14
N ILE A 103 -7.51 2.35 1.08
CA ILE A 103 -6.17 2.20 0.53
C ILE A 103 -5.21 3.07 1.35
N ASN A 104 -4.18 2.44 1.92
CA ASN A 104 -3.06 3.16 2.51
C ASN A 104 -2.10 3.60 1.38
N ARG A 105 -2.22 4.86 0.95
CA ARG A 105 -1.42 5.43 -0.14
C ARG A 105 0.01 5.78 0.27
N TYR A 106 0.24 6.03 1.55
CA TYR A 106 1.51 6.56 2.05
C TYR A 106 2.39 5.50 2.71
N GLY A 107 1.80 4.35 3.02
CA GLY A 107 2.49 3.27 3.72
C GLY A 107 3.04 3.72 5.06
N THR A 108 4.01 2.98 5.56
CA THR A 108 4.81 3.38 6.71
C THR A 108 6.16 2.69 6.69
N VAL A 109 7.15 3.26 7.38
CA VAL A 109 8.32 2.50 7.82
C VAL A 109 8.05 1.94 9.22
N ILE A 110 8.38 0.67 9.42
CA ILE A 110 8.35 0.03 10.73
C ILE A 110 9.70 -0.59 11.06
N GLU A 111 10.00 -0.67 12.34
CA GLU A 111 11.04 -1.51 12.91
C GLU A 111 10.38 -2.58 13.78
N ILE A 112 10.92 -3.79 13.71
CA ILE A 112 10.58 -4.90 14.59
C ILE A 112 11.85 -5.37 15.28
N ASP A 113 11.82 -5.38 16.62
CA ASP A 113 12.87 -5.94 17.47
C ASP A 113 12.25 -6.96 18.44
N GLY A 114 12.45 -8.25 18.17
CA GLY A 114 11.81 -9.32 18.93
C GLY A 114 10.27 -9.26 18.86
N SER A 115 9.64 -8.78 19.93
CA SER A 115 8.19 -8.59 20.05
C SER A 115 7.76 -7.11 20.03
N GLU A 116 8.72 -6.19 19.99
CA GLU A 116 8.44 -4.76 19.95
C GLU A 116 8.39 -4.28 18.50
N CYS A 117 7.52 -3.31 18.25
CA CYS A 117 7.38 -2.69 16.95
C CYS A 117 7.25 -1.17 17.09
N ILE A 118 8.05 -0.45 16.30
CA ILE A 118 8.04 1.00 16.22
C ILE A 118 7.53 1.38 14.83
N VAL A 119 6.62 2.36 14.78
CA VAL A 119 6.07 2.92 13.54
C VAL A 119 6.59 4.33 13.38
N PHE A 120 7.45 4.57 12.39
CA PHE A 120 8.11 5.87 12.20
C PHE A 120 7.25 6.87 11.40
N GLY A 121 6.21 6.41 10.72
CA GLY A 121 5.29 7.25 9.93
C GLY A 121 5.40 7.03 8.42
N PRO A 122 4.80 7.93 7.61
CA PRO A 122 4.68 7.78 6.16
C PRO A 122 6.02 7.48 5.48
N ALA A 123 6.02 6.49 4.57
CA ALA A 123 7.27 5.95 4.03
C ALA A 123 8.14 7.02 3.36
N ARG A 124 7.51 7.88 2.53
CA ARG A 124 8.23 8.96 1.86
C ARG A 124 8.82 9.98 2.85
N GLU A 125 8.06 10.36 3.87
CA GLU A 125 8.49 11.35 4.85
C GLU A 125 9.70 10.86 5.65
N VAL A 126 9.75 9.58 5.99
CA VAL A 126 10.90 8.98 6.69
C VAL A 126 12.19 9.12 5.86
N PHE A 127 12.14 8.86 4.56
CA PHE A 127 13.29 9.04 3.67
C PHE A 127 13.69 10.52 3.49
N ASP A 128 12.72 11.44 3.47
CA ASP A 128 12.99 12.86 3.27
C ASP A 128 13.50 13.53 4.56
N ALA A 129 12.95 13.15 5.72
CA ALA A 129 13.25 13.74 7.01
C ALA A 129 14.60 13.29 7.59
N ARG A 130 15.03 12.06 7.29
CA ARG A 130 16.36 11.52 7.66
C ARG A 130 16.66 11.65 9.16
N PHE A 131 15.72 11.19 9.99
CA PHE A 131 15.88 11.16 11.46
C PHE A 131 16.90 10.09 11.88
N PHE A 132 18.19 10.41 11.74
CA PHE A 132 19.27 9.45 11.95
C PHE A 132 19.49 8.99 13.39
N ASP A 133 18.91 9.72 14.35
CA ASP A 133 18.89 9.31 15.76
C ASP A 133 17.92 8.12 15.99
N GLU A 134 16.93 7.95 15.11
CA GLU A 134 15.92 6.90 15.18
C GLU A 134 16.21 5.76 14.19
N ILE A 135 16.51 6.11 12.93
CA ILE A 135 16.84 5.16 11.87
C ILE A 135 18.26 5.44 11.39
N PRO A 136 19.26 4.57 11.70
CA PRO A 136 20.63 4.79 11.29
C PRO A 136 20.75 4.98 9.76
N GLN A 137 21.61 5.89 9.32
CA GLN A 137 21.80 6.16 7.89
C GLN A 137 22.07 4.88 7.06
N PRO A 138 22.91 3.91 7.51
CA PRO A 138 23.12 2.67 6.75
C PRO A 138 21.84 1.84 6.53
N VAL A 139 20.90 1.89 7.48
CA VAL A 139 19.60 1.23 7.36
C VAL A 139 18.75 1.93 6.30
N LEU A 140 18.71 3.25 6.31
CA LEU A 140 17.96 4.02 5.32
C LEU A 140 18.53 3.82 3.89
N GLU A 141 19.85 3.75 3.75
CA GLU A 141 20.51 3.38 2.49
C GLU A 141 20.13 1.96 2.04
N ALA A 142 20.19 0.98 2.95
CA ALA A 142 19.81 -0.39 2.66
C ALA A 142 18.33 -0.54 2.26
N LEU A 143 17.43 0.21 2.91
CA LEU A 143 16.01 0.25 2.53
C LEU A 143 15.83 0.87 1.14
N ALA A 144 16.54 1.95 0.81
CA ALA A 144 16.47 2.57 -0.51
C ALA A 144 16.96 1.61 -1.62
N ASP A 145 18.09 0.93 -1.39
CA ASP A 145 18.66 -0.05 -2.33
C ASP A 145 17.71 -1.24 -2.51
N ASN A 146 17.17 -1.78 -1.41
CA ASN A 146 16.21 -2.88 -1.47
C ASN A 146 14.90 -2.49 -2.16
N LEU A 147 14.42 -1.26 -1.93
CA LEU A 147 13.25 -0.71 -2.63
C LEU A 147 13.49 -0.66 -4.15
N SER A 148 14.64 -0.13 -4.58
CA SER A 148 15.01 -0.07 -6.00
C SER A 148 15.06 -1.45 -6.65
N ALA A 149 15.66 -2.42 -5.97
CA ALA A 149 15.70 -3.81 -6.43
C ALA A 149 14.29 -4.43 -6.52
N THR A 150 13.47 -4.24 -5.48
CA THR A 150 12.11 -4.78 -5.38
C THR A 150 11.22 -4.22 -6.48
N LEU A 151 11.24 -2.90 -6.72
CA LEU A 151 10.48 -2.28 -7.80
C LEU A 151 11.01 -2.67 -9.18
N THR A 152 12.33 -2.78 -9.34
CA THR A 152 12.92 -3.22 -10.60
C THR A 152 12.43 -4.62 -10.95
N GLN A 153 12.41 -5.54 -9.98
CA GLN A 153 11.89 -6.89 -10.18
C GLN A 153 10.37 -6.88 -10.47
N ALA A 154 9.59 -6.19 -9.63
CA ALA A 154 8.13 -6.22 -9.70
C ALA A 154 7.57 -5.64 -11.03
N PHE A 155 8.28 -4.68 -11.63
CA PHE A 155 7.91 -4.08 -12.92
C PHE A 155 8.58 -4.74 -14.14
N GLY A 156 9.36 -5.81 -13.93
CA GLY A 156 9.98 -6.59 -14.99
C GLY A 156 11.22 -5.94 -15.61
N GLY A 157 11.99 -5.21 -14.82
CA GLY A 157 13.29 -4.63 -15.17
C GLY A 157 13.35 -3.10 -15.09
N ARG A 158 14.57 -2.58 -15.03
CA ARG A 158 14.87 -1.14 -14.82
C ARG A 158 14.23 -0.26 -15.90
N ASP A 159 14.33 -0.66 -17.17
CA ASP A 159 13.75 0.11 -18.28
C ASP A 159 12.23 0.21 -18.21
N ARG A 160 11.55 -0.87 -17.77
CA ARG A 160 10.10 -0.88 -17.58
C ARG A 160 9.72 0.02 -16.42
N LEU A 161 10.42 -0.08 -15.29
CA LEU A 161 10.20 0.77 -14.13
C LEU A 161 10.39 2.26 -14.48
N GLN A 162 11.45 2.62 -15.20
CA GLN A 162 11.66 4.01 -15.64
C GLN A 162 10.56 4.51 -16.58
N ARG A 163 10.05 3.66 -17.48
CA ARG A 163 8.89 4.00 -18.33
C ARG A 163 7.65 4.25 -17.47
N GLU A 164 7.45 3.47 -16.42
CA GLU A 164 6.34 3.66 -15.49
C GLU A 164 6.44 4.98 -14.73
N PHE A 165 7.60 5.33 -14.19
CA PHE A 165 7.82 6.64 -13.58
C PHE A 165 7.50 7.79 -14.55
N ARG A 166 7.99 7.72 -15.79
CA ARG A 166 7.70 8.73 -16.83
C ARG A 166 6.21 8.79 -17.19
N ARG A 167 5.59 7.63 -17.42
CA ARG A 167 4.17 7.52 -17.78
C ARG A 167 3.26 8.13 -16.72
N GLN A 168 3.60 7.88 -15.46
CA GLN A 168 2.82 8.35 -14.31
C GLN A 168 3.24 9.75 -13.82
N LYS A 169 4.20 10.39 -14.52
CA LYS A 169 4.72 11.73 -14.21
C LYS A 169 5.24 11.85 -12.77
N ILE A 170 5.87 10.79 -12.29
CA ILE A 170 6.46 10.78 -10.95
C ILE A 170 7.82 11.48 -11.01
N PRO A 171 8.02 12.57 -10.26
CA PRO A 171 9.29 13.27 -10.24
C PRO A 171 10.32 12.44 -9.49
N LEU A 172 11.43 12.13 -10.17
CA LEU A 172 12.64 11.58 -9.53
C LEU A 172 13.69 12.68 -9.26
N MET A 173 13.26 13.94 -9.30
CA MET A 173 14.07 15.10 -8.95
C MET A 173 13.86 15.39 -7.46
N HIS A 174 14.90 15.87 -6.77
CA HIS A 174 14.84 16.18 -5.33
C HIS A 174 14.54 14.97 -4.44
N LEU A 175 15.06 13.80 -4.81
CA LEU A 175 15.09 12.66 -3.90
C LEU A 175 16.08 12.93 -2.76
N SER A 176 15.83 12.34 -1.59
CA SER A 176 16.85 12.24 -0.55
C SER A 176 18.12 11.57 -1.10
N PRO A 177 19.30 11.82 -0.55
CA PRO A 177 20.55 11.24 -1.05
C PRO A 177 20.49 9.72 -1.21
N GLU A 178 19.86 9.03 -0.26
CA GLU A 178 19.71 7.57 -0.23
C GLU A 178 18.85 7.08 -1.40
N LEU A 179 17.66 7.67 -1.59
CA LEU A 179 16.77 7.35 -2.72
C LEU A 179 17.40 7.77 -4.06
N GLY A 180 18.08 8.91 -4.11
CA GLY A 180 18.76 9.41 -5.30
C GLY A 180 19.87 8.48 -5.77
N LYS A 181 20.65 7.94 -4.83
CA LYS A 181 21.70 6.94 -5.11
C LYS A 181 21.09 5.63 -5.61
N ALA A 182 20.09 5.09 -4.89
CA ALA A 182 19.47 3.81 -5.21
C ALA A 182 18.75 3.79 -6.58
N PHE A 183 18.21 4.94 -7.00
CA PHE A 183 17.48 5.09 -8.26
C PHE A 183 18.26 5.84 -9.35
N ALA A 184 19.52 6.20 -9.10
CA ALA A 184 20.41 6.64 -10.16
C ALA A 184 20.62 5.46 -11.11
N GLY A 185 20.17 5.60 -12.37
CA GLY A 185 20.65 4.70 -13.42
C GLY A 185 22.15 4.88 -13.55
N ASP A 186 22.91 3.78 -13.66
CA ASP A 186 24.32 3.84 -14.05
C ASP A 186 24.41 4.75 -15.28
N LYS A 187 25.04 5.91 -15.10
CA LYS A 187 25.22 6.89 -16.17
C LYS A 187 26.17 6.36 -17.22
#